data_AF-A4HXD7-F1
#
_entry.id   AF-A4HXD7-F1
#
_cell.length_a   1.000
_cell.length_b   1.000
_cell.length_c   1.000
_cell.angle_alpha   90.00
_cell.angle_beta   90.00
_cell.angle_gamma   90.00
#
_symmetry.space_group_name_H-M   'P 1'
#
loop_
_entity.id
_entity.type
_entity.pdbx_description
1 polymer ?
#
loop_
_entity_poly.entity_id
_entity_poly.type
_entity_poly.pdbx_seq_one_letter_code
_entity_poly.pdbx_strand_id
1 'polypeptide(L)'
;MASEDIIIFLDALENTVNSIRGDGSAKKTLFTTGCVCPDGVGLDLSAYKDSKNPDDIVAWWGNMGAMKPCPGQKDGADWHDADGFLVRAPLFGGDAAVKRVEMTAPRSLIRGTAAFQAPGYPPLVTTVKQVALSRNGRAVFFCDREGHGVKKYNVDTKEVVPLLSSDVLAALADGLTEEEARASLVEPNSDEDKCRFCVGITLDEKHNQIFFTLKGPSKGGKGRILAAPYYFQRRHLASITAANTSTSEGVIDPKTVVTLLDHLPEPIDLLLDSEENYLYWTDRGDDAAGGNSLNRAPVTYDPCSGQPQLGERELLIRGFNEAIGLAWAANLVDCMRLPKNKETLCQYMYVTDMRHLWRCDLKARTKEVVYKCGPRNVLTGVEVLRFF
;
A
#
# COMPACT_ATOMS: atom_id res chain seq x y z
N MET A 1 22.63 -6.95 -14.58
CA MET A 1 21.44 -7.23 -13.76
C MET A 1 21.23 -6.16 -12.73
N ALA A 2 22.00 -6.09 -11.63
CA ALA A 2 21.77 -5.08 -10.59
C ALA A 2 21.87 -3.62 -11.10
N SER A 3 22.88 -3.32 -11.94
CA SER A 3 23.06 -1.98 -12.52
C SER A 3 21.94 -1.55 -13.48
N GLU A 4 21.10 -2.48 -13.94
CA GLU A 4 20.02 -2.20 -14.90
C GLU A 4 18.74 -1.76 -14.19
N ASP A 5 18.57 -2.15 -12.93
CA ASP A 5 17.40 -1.77 -12.13
C ASP A 5 17.39 -0.27 -11.91
N ILE A 6 16.22 0.33 -12.07
CA ILE A 6 15.91 1.69 -11.68
C ILE A 6 14.94 1.57 -10.51
N ILE A 7 15.46 1.80 -9.32
CA ILE A 7 14.69 1.70 -8.09
C ILE A 7 14.17 3.10 -7.76
N ILE A 8 12.86 3.23 -7.68
CA ILE A 8 12.16 4.42 -7.23
C ILE A 8 11.84 4.23 -5.76
N PHE A 9 12.19 5.18 -4.91
CA PHE A 9 11.93 5.07 -3.48
C PHE A 9 11.67 6.44 -2.86
N LEU A 10 10.91 6.42 -1.77
CA LEU A 10 10.49 7.62 -1.06
C LEU A 10 11.41 7.86 0.15
N ASP A 11 11.70 9.13 0.43
CA ASP A 11 12.23 9.58 1.73
C ASP A 11 11.17 10.47 2.39
N ALA A 12 10.56 9.95 3.45
CA ALA A 12 9.43 10.59 4.11
C ALA A 12 9.83 11.92 4.79
N LEU A 13 11.08 12.06 5.23
CA LEU A 13 11.50 13.22 6.01
C LEU A 13 12.22 14.27 5.17
N GLU A 14 12.94 13.86 4.12
CA GLU A 14 13.42 14.80 3.10
C GLU A 14 12.30 15.30 2.19
N ASN A 15 11.12 14.66 2.24
CA ASN A 15 10.00 14.94 1.35
C ASN A 15 10.43 14.80 -0.11
N THR A 16 10.92 13.61 -0.49
CA THR A 16 11.42 13.37 -1.85
C THR A 16 11.00 12.04 -2.42
N VAL A 17 10.79 12.04 -3.74
CA VAL A 17 10.82 10.83 -4.56
C VAL A 17 12.20 10.74 -5.20
N ASN A 18 12.87 9.61 -5.03
CA ASN A 18 14.24 9.40 -5.48
C ASN A 18 14.30 8.24 -6.48
N SER A 19 15.35 8.25 -7.31
CA SER A 19 15.74 7.09 -8.11
C SER A 19 17.20 6.74 -7.87
N ILE A 20 17.54 5.45 -7.91
CA ILE A 20 18.91 4.94 -7.84
C ILE A 20 19.04 3.68 -8.71
N ARG A 21 20.25 3.36 -9.17
CA ARG A 21 20.52 2.07 -9.80
C ARG A 21 20.67 0.97 -8.76
N GLY A 22 20.39 -0.27 -9.11
CA GLY A 22 20.50 -1.42 -8.19
C GLY A 22 21.92 -1.79 -7.78
N ASP A 23 22.94 -1.17 -8.37
CA ASP A 23 24.34 -1.19 -7.90
C ASP A 23 24.69 -0.01 -6.96
N GLY A 24 23.71 0.82 -6.61
CA GLY A 24 23.88 2.01 -5.75
C GLY A 24 24.38 3.25 -6.51
N SER A 25 24.64 3.16 -7.81
CA SER A 25 25.09 4.29 -8.62
C SER A 25 23.94 5.21 -9.04
N ALA A 26 24.29 6.41 -9.52
CA ALA A 26 23.38 7.37 -10.14
C ALA A 26 22.13 7.73 -9.29
N LYS A 27 22.27 7.81 -7.97
CA LYS A 27 21.23 8.35 -7.08
C LYS A 27 20.89 9.77 -7.50
N LYS A 28 19.61 10.05 -7.72
CA LYS A 28 19.08 11.40 -7.96
C LYS A 28 17.71 11.56 -7.32
N THR A 29 17.38 12.80 -6.97
CA THR A 29 16.04 13.18 -6.56
C THR A 29 15.23 13.50 -7.81
N LEU A 30 14.07 12.85 -7.98
CA LEU A 30 13.17 13.06 -9.11
C LEU A 30 12.18 14.19 -8.83
N PHE A 31 11.60 14.18 -7.63
CA PHE A 31 10.57 15.13 -7.23
C PHE A 31 10.81 15.59 -5.78
N THR A 32 10.60 16.88 -5.57
CA THR A 32 10.50 17.55 -4.27
C THR A 32 9.12 18.20 -4.10
N THR A 33 8.49 18.57 -5.21
CA THR A 33 7.16 19.15 -5.27
C THR A 33 6.12 18.08 -4.99
N GLY A 34 5.08 18.43 -4.22
CA GLY A 34 4.01 17.50 -3.88
C GLY A 34 4.41 16.38 -2.90
N CYS A 35 5.53 16.53 -2.20
CA CYS A 35 5.96 15.58 -1.16
C CYS A 35 5.74 16.19 0.23
N VAL A 36 4.94 15.52 1.06
CA VAL A 36 4.69 15.83 2.48
C VAL A 36 4.54 14.50 3.22
N CYS A 37 5.62 14.03 3.84
CA CYS A 37 5.72 12.70 4.43
C CYS A 37 5.23 11.60 3.47
N PRO A 38 5.83 11.46 2.27
CA PRO A 38 5.42 10.44 1.31
C PRO A 38 5.63 9.02 1.85
N ASP A 39 4.68 8.12 1.59
CA ASP A 39 4.69 6.76 2.16
C ASP A 39 4.50 5.63 1.15
N GLY A 40 3.41 5.60 0.39
CA GLY A 40 3.22 4.62 -0.69
C GLY A 40 3.63 5.18 -2.04
N VAL A 41 4.24 4.36 -2.89
CA VAL A 41 4.53 4.70 -4.30
C VAL A 41 4.07 3.56 -5.21
N GLY A 42 3.60 3.90 -6.40
CA GLY A 42 3.26 2.94 -7.43
C GLY A 42 3.44 3.52 -8.82
N LEU A 43 3.68 2.67 -9.80
CA LEU A 43 3.99 3.08 -11.17
C LEU A 43 2.87 2.63 -12.12
N ASP A 44 2.25 3.58 -12.79
CA ASP A 44 1.29 3.32 -13.86
C ASP A 44 2.05 3.11 -15.18
N LEU A 45 2.02 1.88 -15.65
CA LEU A 45 2.66 1.41 -16.88
C LEU A 45 1.65 1.17 -18.00
N SER A 46 0.38 1.52 -17.81
CA SER A 46 -0.69 1.23 -18.76
C SER A 46 -0.43 1.81 -20.15
N ALA A 47 -0.06 3.10 -20.23
CA ALA A 47 0.31 3.76 -21.48
C ALA A 47 1.65 3.27 -22.04
N TYR A 48 2.66 3.13 -21.16
CA TYR A 48 3.99 2.62 -21.51
C TYR A 48 3.94 1.22 -22.16
N LYS A 49 3.01 0.36 -21.72
CA LYS A 49 2.86 -0.99 -22.25
C LYS A 49 2.68 -1.01 -23.77
N ASP A 50 1.96 -0.04 -24.31
CA ASP A 50 1.68 0.06 -25.74
C ASP A 50 2.71 0.93 -26.46
N SER A 51 3.12 2.07 -25.87
CA SER A 51 4.02 3.02 -26.52
C SER A 51 5.50 2.61 -26.48
N LYS A 52 5.90 1.86 -25.45
CA LYS A 52 7.29 1.58 -25.08
C LYS A 52 8.14 2.84 -24.84
N ASN A 53 7.51 4.01 -24.65
CA ASN A 53 8.20 5.26 -24.36
C ASN A 53 8.27 5.50 -22.84
N PRO A 54 9.47 5.54 -22.23
CA PRO A 54 9.63 5.80 -20.80
C PRO A 54 8.91 7.06 -20.28
N ASP A 55 8.70 8.07 -21.13
CA ASP A 55 7.99 9.31 -20.75
C ASP A 55 6.50 9.09 -20.46
N ASP A 56 5.92 7.96 -20.91
CA ASP A 56 4.53 7.59 -20.65
C ASP A 56 4.34 6.86 -19.31
N ILE A 57 5.42 6.60 -18.57
CA ILE A 57 5.35 6.04 -17.22
C ILE A 57 4.94 7.14 -16.25
N VAL A 58 3.90 6.90 -15.47
CA VAL A 58 3.42 7.85 -14.45
C VAL A 58 3.69 7.29 -13.06
N ALA A 59 4.43 8.04 -12.25
CA ALA A 59 4.56 7.76 -10.84
C ALA A 59 3.35 8.32 -10.08
N TRP A 60 2.83 7.52 -9.16
CA TRP A 60 1.85 7.93 -8.16
C TRP A 60 2.45 7.73 -6.78
N TRP A 61 2.19 8.67 -5.87
CA TRP A 61 2.54 8.47 -4.46
C TRP A 61 1.49 9.06 -3.52
N GLY A 62 1.39 8.43 -2.36
CA GLY A 62 0.60 8.88 -1.24
C GLY A 62 1.43 9.71 -0.27
N ASN A 63 0.83 10.78 0.24
CA ASN A 63 1.40 11.62 1.28
C ASN A 63 0.59 11.40 2.56
N MET A 64 1.29 11.13 3.66
CA MET A 64 0.67 10.98 4.98
C MET A 64 0.09 12.31 5.48
N GLY A 65 0.63 13.45 5.02
CA GLY A 65 0.23 14.76 5.49
C GLY A 65 1.11 15.26 6.65
N ALA A 66 0.71 16.36 7.29
CA ALA A 66 1.52 16.99 8.33
C ALA A 66 1.65 16.09 9.57
N MET A 67 2.88 15.67 9.88
CA MET A 67 3.19 14.92 11.11
C MET A 67 3.04 15.81 12.36
N LYS A 68 2.31 15.34 13.36
CA LYS A 68 2.27 15.91 14.71
C LYS A 68 2.80 14.90 15.74
N PRO A 69 3.71 15.31 16.63
CA PRO A 69 4.12 14.48 17.75
C PRO A 69 2.94 14.32 18.73
N CYS A 70 2.66 13.09 19.16
CA CYS A 70 1.68 12.84 20.22
C CYS A 70 2.28 13.22 21.59
N PRO A 71 1.70 14.20 22.33
CA PRO A 71 2.22 14.56 23.64
C PRO A 71 2.17 13.37 24.61
N GLY A 72 3.30 13.03 25.23
CA GLY A 72 3.37 12.00 26.28
C GLY A 72 3.58 10.55 25.83
N GLN A 73 3.52 10.25 24.52
CA GLN A 73 3.83 8.93 24.00
C GLN A 73 5.36 8.76 23.85
N LYS A 74 5.93 7.75 24.53
CA LYS A 74 7.40 7.50 24.56
C LYS A 74 7.91 6.67 23.38
N ASP A 75 7.02 6.02 22.64
CA ASP A 75 7.35 5.16 21.50
C ASP A 75 7.67 5.96 20.22
N GLY A 76 7.49 7.29 20.25
CA GLY A 76 7.62 8.14 19.07
C GLY A 76 6.40 8.07 18.16
N ALA A 77 5.23 7.66 18.68
CA ALA A 77 3.97 7.66 17.94
C ALA A 77 3.71 9.02 17.28
N ASP A 78 3.50 8.98 15.96
CA ASP A 78 3.10 10.09 15.13
C ASP A 78 1.60 10.02 14.83
N TRP A 79 0.95 11.18 14.88
CA TRP A 79 -0.37 11.40 14.27
C TRP A 79 -0.12 12.22 13.01
N HIS A 80 -0.91 12.03 11.96
CA HIS A 80 -0.99 13.01 10.88
C HIS A 80 -2.31 13.78 10.93
N ASP A 81 -2.25 15.06 10.58
CA ASP A 81 -3.47 15.80 10.28
C ASP A 81 -4.26 15.09 9.18
N ALA A 82 -5.56 15.34 9.16
CA ALA A 82 -6.43 14.80 8.12
C ALA A 82 -6.27 15.56 6.80
N ASP A 83 -5.03 15.64 6.32
CA ASP A 83 -4.60 16.40 5.17
C ASP A 83 -3.81 15.56 4.16
N GLY A 84 -3.77 14.24 4.33
CA GLY A 84 -3.18 13.28 3.39
C GLY A 84 -3.76 13.37 1.99
N PHE A 85 -2.93 13.09 0.98
CA PHE A 85 -3.29 13.31 -0.42
C PHE A 85 -2.47 12.45 -1.39
N LEU A 86 -3.04 12.21 -2.58
CA LEU A 86 -2.33 11.58 -3.69
C LEU A 86 -1.71 12.63 -4.61
N VAL A 87 -0.58 12.27 -5.18
CA VAL A 87 0.13 13.05 -6.19
C VAL A 87 0.53 12.13 -7.33
N ARG A 88 0.60 12.69 -8.53
CA ARG A 88 1.12 12.00 -9.72
C ARG A 88 2.01 12.90 -10.57
N ALA A 89 2.93 12.28 -11.30
CA ALA A 89 3.76 12.94 -12.30
C ALA A 89 4.26 11.92 -13.35
N PRO A 90 4.50 12.32 -14.61
CA PRO A 90 5.36 11.55 -15.50
C PRO A 90 6.70 11.31 -14.82
N LEU A 91 7.17 10.06 -14.74
CA LEU A 91 8.30 9.66 -13.89
C LEU A 91 9.59 10.44 -14.21
N PHE A 92 9.79 10.82 -15.47
CA PHE A 92 10.94 11.59 -15.94
C PHE A 92 10.60 13.04 -16.28
N GLY A 93 9.41 13.53 -15.93
CA GLY A 93 8.93 14.88 -16.26
C GLY A 93 9.45 16.00 -15.36
N GLY A 94 10.05 15.67 -14.20
CA GLY A 94 10.53 16.63 -13.21
C GLY A 94 9.42 17.38 -12.45
N ASP A 95 9.82 18.23 -11.50
CA ASP A 95 8.91 18.91 -10.56
C ASP A 95 7.81 19.75 -11.23
N ALA A 96 8.09 20.34 -12.39
CA ALA A 96 7.11 21.15 -13.13
C ALA A 96 5.90 20.33 -13.65
N ALA A 97 6.04 19.01 -13.76
CA ALA A 97 4.98 18.12 -14.23
C ALA A 97 4.12 17.53 -13.09
N VAL A 98 4.48 17.80 -11.83
CA VAL A 98 3.82 17.26 -10.64
C VAL A 98 2.42 17.83 -10.48
N LYS A 99 1.45 16.96 -10.21
CA LYS A 99 0.05 17.34 -9.97
C LYS A 99 -0.47 16.71 -8.67
N ARG A 100 -0.90 17.55 -7.74
CA ARG A 100 -1.79 17.11 -6.65
C ARG A 100 -3.09 16.62 -7.26
N VAL A 101 -3.52 15.45 -6.85
CA VAL A 101 -4.72 14.80 -7.36
C VAL A 101 -5.94 15.47 -6.75
N GLU A 102 -6.85 15.93 -7.60
CA GLU A 102 -8.15 16.43 -7.17
C GLU A 102 -9.02 15.25 -6.74
N MET A 103 -9.63 15.34 -5.56
CA MET A 103 -10.44 14.28 -4.98
C MET A 103 -11.82 14.81 -4.64
N THR A 104 -12.84 14.04 -4.99
CA THR A 104 -14.25 14.36 -4.68
C THR A 104 -14.89 13.19 -3.93
N ALA A 105 -15.87 13.47 -3.09
CA ALA A 105 -16.67 12.42 -2.47
C ALA A 105 -17.55 11.73 -3.53
N PRO A 106 -17.83 10.41 -3.43
CA PRO A 106 -18.66 9.70 -4.39
C PRO A 106 -20.08 10.25 -4.39
N ARG A 107 -20.65 10.48 -5.58
CA ARG A 107 -22.04 10.99 -5.71
C ARG A 107 -23.08 10.11 -5.01
N SER A 108 -22.83 8.80 -4.90
CA SER A 108 -23.70 7.86 -4.18
C SER A 108 -23.74 8.09 -2.66
N LEU A 109 -22.67 8.64 -2.08
CA LEU A 109 -22.62 9.07 -0.68
C LEU A 109 -23.23 10.48 -0.49
N ILE A 110 -23.40 11.25 -1.57
CA ILE A 110 -24.07 12.55 -1.58
C ILE A 110 -25.60 12.36 -1.68
N ARG A 111 -26.22 11.69 -0.69
CA ARG A 111 -27.64 11.96 -0.39
C ARG A 111 -27.69 13.18 0.52
N GLY A 112 -27.66 14.35 -0.11
CA GLY A 112 -27.70 15.65 0.57
C GLY A 112 -26.30 16.23 0.79
N THR A 113 -25.98 17.31 0.08
CA THR A 113 -24.72 18.07 0.18
C THR A 113 -24.38 18.53 1.59
N ALA A 114 -25.37 18.62 2.49
CA ALA A 114 -25.20 19.03 3.87
C ALA A 114 -24.49 17.98 4.76
N ALA A 115 -24.55 16.69 4.42
CA ALA A 115 -24.03 15.64 5.30
C ALA A 115 -22.48 15.63 5.32
N PHE A 116 -21.82 15.39 4.19
CA PHE A 116 -20.37 15.18 4.17
C PHE A 116 -19.50 16.43 4.50
N GLN A 117 -20.08 17.63 4.42
CA GLN A 117 -19.41 18.89 4.80
C GLN A 117 -19.86 19.43 6.16
N ALA A 118 -20.82 18.77 6.84
CA ALA A 118 -21.21 19.19 8.18
C ALA A 118 -20.05 18.98 9.15
N PRO A 119 -19.84 19.91 10.11
CA PRO A 119 -18.98 19.65 11.27
C PRO A 119 -19.39 18.30 11.91
N GLY A 120 -18.47 17.34 11.94
CA GLY A 120 -18.71 16.00 12.50
C GLY A 120 -18.59 14.83 11.53
N TYR A 121 -18.48 15.04 10.22
CA TYR A 121 -18.12 13.97 9.28
C TYR A 121 -16.60 13.80 9.16
N PRO A 122 -16.09 12.56 9.14
CA PRO A 122 -14.66 12.32 9.02
C PRO A 122 -14.16 12.79 7.64
N PRO A 123 -12.91 13.27 7.55
CA PRO A 123 -12.29 13.67 6.29
C PRO A 123 -12.30 12.53 5.26
N LEU A 124 -12.46 12.91 3.98
CA LEU A 124 -12.51 11.94 2.88
C LEU A 124 -11.23 11.10 2.79
N VAL A 125 -10.10 11.71 3.10
CA VAL A 125 -8.79 11.09 3.26
C VAL A 125 -8.15 11.71 4.49
N THR A 126 -7.58 10.89 5.38
CA THR A 126 -6.86 11.34 6.56
C THR A 126 -5.36 11.19 6.32
N THR A 127 -4.86 9.96 6.19
CA THR A 127 -3.43 9.65 6.14
C THR A 127 -3.15 8.53 5.16
N VAL A 128 -2.70 8.88 3.96
CA VAL A 128 -2.41 7.90 2.91
C VAL A 128 -1.15 7.11 3.25
N LYS A 129 -1.27 5.78 3.31
CA LYS A 129 -0.15 4.85 3.47
C LYS A 129 0.24 4.21 2.14
N GLN A 130 0.47 2.90 2.12
CA GLN A 130 0.82 2.18 0.90
C GLN A 130 -0.32 2.27 -0.12
N VAL A 131 0.06 2.27 -1.40
CA VAL A 131 -0.84 2.42 -2.53
C VAL A 131 -0.66 1.25 -3.48
N ALA A 132 -1.73 0.85 -4.15
CA ALA A 132 -1.68 -0.15 -5.21
C ALA A 132 -2.51 0.32 -6.41
N LEU A 133 -1.95 0.22 -7.61
CA LEU A 133 -2.62 0.65 -8.83
C LEU A 133 -3.29 -0.52 -9.52
N SER A 134 -4.46 -0.28 -10.10
CA SER A 134 -5.02 -1.25 -11.04
C SER A 134 -4.15 -1.30 -12.31
N ARG A 135 -4.07 -2.48 -12.92
CA ARG A 135 -3.24 -2.76 -14.11
C ARG A 135 -3.54 -1.86 -15.29
N ASN A 136 -4.77 -1.37 -15.40
CA ASN A 136 -5.21 -0.45 -16.45
C ASN A 136 -4.96 1.04 -16.13
N GLY A 137 -4.36 1.37 -14.99
CA GLY A 137 -4.08 2.75 -14.57
C GLY A 137 -5.32 3.57 -14.20
N ARG A 138 -6.51 2.97 -14.09
CA ARG A 138 -7.79 3.68 -13.89
C ARG A 138 -8.21 3.79 -12.43
N ALA A 139 -7.51 3.12 -11.51
CA ALA A 139 -7.77 3.21 -10.10
C ALA A 139 -6.49 3.15 -9.27
N VAL A 140 -6.48 3.91 -8.18
CA VAL A 140 -5.44 3.87 -7.15
C VAL A 140 -6.11 3.48 -5.84
N PHE A 141 -5.79 2.30 -5.34
CA PHE A 141 -6.21 1.82 -4.03
C PHE A 141 -5.17 2.24 -3.00
N PHE A 142 -5.61 2.54 -1.79
CA PHE A 142 -4.72 2.91 -0.71
C PHE A 142 -5.32 2.60 0.65
N CYS A 143 -4.44 2.37 1.61
CA CYS A 143 -4.82 2.35 3.01
C CYS A 143 -4.82 3.77 3.57
N ASP A 144 -5.84 4.08 4.36
CA ASP A 144 -5.94 5.30 5.14
C ASP A 144 -5.80 4.94 6.63
N ARG A 145 -4.65 5.28 7.22
CA ARG A 145 -4.25 4.79 8.54
C ARG A 145 -5.16 5.33 9.64
N GLU A 146 -5.17 6.64 9.84
CA GLU A 146 -6.04 7.32 10.80
C GLU A 146 -7.49 7.48 10.30
N GLY A 147 -7.73 7.28 9.00
CA GLY A 147 -9.08 7.16 8.45
C GLY A 147 -9.67 5.75 8.55
N HIS A 148 -8.97 4.80 9.17
CA HIS A 148 -9.39 3.42 9.44
C HIS A 148 -10.00 2.71 8.25
N GLY A 149 -9.34 2.68 7.08
CA GLY A 149 -9.97 2.03 5.95
C GLY A 149 -9.12 1.77 4.72
N VAL A 150 -9.69 0.96 3.84
CA VAL A 150 -9.24 0.80 2.46
C VAL A 150 -10.08 1.72 1.60
N LYS A 151 -9.42 2.57 0.83
CA LYS A 151 -10.05 3.55 -0.05
C LYS A 151 -9.56 3.36 -1.47
N LYS A 152 -10.32 3.87 -2.42
CA LYS A 152 -9.95 3.85 -3.83
C LYS A 152 -10.27 5.16 -4.51
N TYR A 153 -9.28 5.72 -5.18
CA TYR A 153 -9.43 6.83 -6.10
C TYR A 153 -9.71 6.31 -7.50
N ASN A 154 -10.83 6.73 -8.10
CA ASN A 154 -11.16 6.48 -9.50
C ASN A 154 -10.60 7.62 -10.36
N VAL A 155 -9.74 7.29 -11.33
CA VAL A 155 -9.01 8.29 -12.13
C VAL A 155 -9.92 9.11 -13.04
N ASP A 156 -11.00 8.52 -13.56
CA ASP A 156 -11.91 9.22 -14.48
C ASP A 156 -12.94 10.08 -13.74
N THR A 157 -13.53 9.55 -12.66
CA THR A 157 -14.56 10.27 -11.91
C THR A 157 -13.98 11.22 -10.88
N LYS A 158 -12.70 11.04 -10.52
CA LYS A 158 -12.01 11.72 -9.41
C LYS A 158 -12.62 11.43 -8.04
N GLU A 159 -13.46 10.41 -7.94
CA GLU A 159 -14.12 10.05 -6.69
C GLU A 159 -13.17 9.21 -5.83
N VAL A 160 -13.11 9.50 -4.52
CA VAL A 160 -12.50 8.63 -3.52
C VAL A 160 -13.61 7.83 -2.86
N VAL A 161 -13.64 6.52 -3.12
CA VAL A 161 -14.63 5.60 -2.56
C VAL A 161 -14.05 4.94 -1.30
N PRO A 162 -14.64 5.13 -0.11
CA PRO A 162 -14.32 4.35 1.08
C PRO A 162 -14.84 2.92 0.88
N LEU A 163 -13.95 1.99 0.51
CA LEU A 163 -14.35 0.63 0.16
C LEU A 163 -14.65 -0.21 1.40
N LEU A 164 -13.93 0.00 2.49
CA LEU A 164 -14.04 -0.78 3.72
C LEU A 164 -13.57 0.05 4.92
N SER A 165 -14.28 -0.03 6.04
CA SER A 165 -13.90 0.60 7.31
C SER A 165 -13.48 -0.46 8.33
N SER A 166 -12.30 -0.28 8.92
CA SER A 166 -11.78 -1.13 9.99
C SER A 166 -12.53 -0.95 11.31
N ASP A 167 -13.19 0.18 11.51
CA ASP A 167 -14.11 0.35 12.65
C ASP A 167 -15.25 -0.66 12.58
N VAL A 168 -15.82 -0.85 11.38
CA VAL A 168 -16.88 -1.85 11.15
C VAL A 168 -16.34 -3.27 11.31
N LEU A 169 -15.11 -3.55 10.83
CA LEU A 169 -14.49 -4.86 11.05
C LEU A 169 -14.26 -5.16 12.54
N ALA A 170 -13.78 -4.18 13.31
CA ALA A 170 -13.55 -4.33 14.74
C ALA A 170 -14.87 -4.58 15.49
N ALA A 171 -15.89 -3.76 15.21
CA ALA A 171 -17.20 -3.91 15.82
C ALA A 171 -17.85 -5.27 15.52
N LEU A 172 -17.79 -5.75 14.27
CA LEU A 172 -18.31 -7.08 13.93
C LEU A 172 -17.56 -8.21 14.65
N ALA A 173 -16.24 -8.06 14.85
CA ALA A 173 -15.46 -9.03 15.61
C ALA A 173 -15.85 -9.05 17.11
N ASP A 174 -16.28 -7.92 17.66
CA ASP A 174 -16.81 -7.78 19.02
C ASP A 174 -18.31 -8.16 19.13
N GLY A 175 -18.92 -8.62 18.05
CA GLY A 175 -20.33 -9.03 18.00
C GLY A 175 -21.33 -7.87 17.93
N LEU A 176 -20.85 -6.65 17.68
CA LEU A 176 -21.68 -5.45 17.48
C LEU A 176 -22.19 -5.36 16.05
N THR A 177 -23.27 -4.60 15.87
CA THR A 177 -23.85 -4.25 14.57
C THR A 177 -23.05 -3.15 13.88
N GLU A 178 -23.20 -3.01 12.55
CA GLU A 178 -22.59 -1.90 11.80
C GLU A 178 -23.08 -0.51 12.25
N GLU A 179 -24.29 -0.42 12.79
CA GLU A 179 -24.84 0.82 13.34
C GLU A 179 -24.14 1.20 14.65
N GLU A 180 -23.94 0.24 15.55
CA GLU A 180 -23.15 0.43 16.77
C GLU A 180 -21.69 0.77 16.46
N ALA A 181 -21.12 0.17 15.41
CA ALA A 181 -19.76 0.47 14.94
C ALA A 181 -19.58 1.96 14.61
N ARG A 182 -20.55 2.56 13.90
CA ARG A 182 -20.50 3.98 13.50
C ARG A 182 -20.67 4.94 14.68
N ALA A 183 -21.26 4.48 15.78
CA ALA A 183 -21.42 5.26 17.01
C ALA A 183 -20.26 5.07 17.99
N SER A 184 -19.45 4.02 17.83
CA SER A 184 -18.32 3.71 18.70
C SER A 184 -17.16 4.68 18.46
N LEU A 185 -16.90 5.55 19.44
CA LEU A 185 -15.72 6.40 19.46
C LEU A 185 -14.56 5.63 20.07
N VAL A 186 -13.46 5.53 19.33
CA VAL A 186 -12.18 5.02 19.85
C VAL A 186 -11.30 6.20 20.24
N GLU A 187 -10.60 6.08 21.37
CA GLU A 187 -9.63 7.10 21.78
C GLU A 187 -8.46 7.13 20.77
N PRO A 188 -8.20 8.27 20.09
CA PRO A 188 -7.12 8.35 19.10
C PRO A 188 -5.77 7.95 19.70
N ASN A 189 -4.98 7.17 18.94
CA ASN A 189 -3.68 6.61 19.34
C ASN A 189 -3.69 5.65 20.54
N SER A 190 -4.85 5.24 21.05
CA SER A 190 -4.93 4.10 21.96
C SER A 190 -4.50 2.80 21.25
N ASP A 191 -4.19 1.75 22.00
CA ASP A 191 -3.88 0.45 21.40
C ASP A 191 -5.07 -0.12 20.60
N GLU A 192 -6.30 0.23 21.02
CA GLU A 192 -7.53 -0.10 20.29
C GLU A 192 -7.58 0.62 18.93
N ASP A 193 -7.27 1.92 18.90
CA ASP A 193 -7.17 2.73 17.67
C ASP A 193 -6.11 2.17 16.73
N LYS A 194 -4.92 1.87 17.26
CA LYS A 194 -3.80 1.29 16.50
C LYS A 194 -4.13 -0.10 15.92
N CYS A 195 -5.09 -0.83 16.48
CA CYS A 195 -5.60 -2.10 15.91
C CYS A 195 -6.48 -1.91 14.66
N ARG A 196 -6.90 -0.68 14.36
CA ARG A 196 -7.72 -0.28 13.20
C ARG A 196 -6.89 0.35 12.07
N PHE A 197 -5.60 0.57 12.30
CA PHE A 197 -4.66 1.19 11.35
C PHE A 197 -4.41 0.32 10.12
N CYS A 198 -5.09 0.64 9.02
CA CYS A 198 -4.79 0.13 7.69
C CYS A 198 -3.49 0.74 7.17
N VAL A 199 -2.52 -0.07 6.72
CA VAL A 199 -1.23 0.49 6.25
C VAL A 199 -0.71 -0.08 4.93
N GLY A 200 -0.90 -1.37 4.66
CA GLY A 200 -0.42 -2.08 3.47
C GLY A 200 -1.55 -2.54 2.58
N ILE A 201 -1.30 -2.59 1.27
CA ILE A 201 -2.29 -3.03 0.29
C ILE A 201 -1.63 -3.61 -0.96
N THR A 202 -2.20 -4.70 -1.48
CA THR A 202 -1.89 -5.23 -2.82
C THR A 202 -3.16 -5.80 -3.46
N LEU A 203 -3.17 -5.95 -4.79
CA LEU A 203 -4.34 -6.32 -5.57
C LEU A 203 -4.12 -7.67 -6.26
N ASP A 204 -5.14 -8.53 -6.20
CA ASP A 204 -5.26 -9.69 -7.06
C ASP A 204 -6.43 -9.53 -8.01
N GLU A 205 -6.17 -8.88 -9.15
CA GLU A 205 -7.20 -8.69 -10.16
C GLU A 205 -7.65 -10.00 -10.82
N LYS A 206 -6.79 -11.03 -10.83
CA LYS A 206 -7.09 -12.33 -11.43
C LYS A 206 -8.13 -13.09 -10.62
N HIS A 207 -8.03 -13.02 -9.29
CA HIS A 207 -8.97 -13.70 -8.38
C HIS A 207 -9.96 -12.76 -7.70
N ASN A 208 -10.01 -11.48 -8.09
CA ASN A 208 -10.89 -10.45 -7.54
C ASN A 208 -10.73 -10.25 -6.02
N GLN A 209 -9.49 -10.12 -5.54
CA GLN A 209 -9.18 -9.86 -4.13
C GLN A 209 -8.38 -8.56 -3.95
N ILE A 210 -8.60 -7.92 -2.81
CA ILE A 210 -7.70 -6.93 -2.23
C ILE A 210 -7.12 -7.56 -0.97
N PHE A 211 -5.79 -7.61 -0.88
CA PHE A 211 -5.10 -7.94 0.36
C PHE A 211 -4.68 -6.66 1.05
N PHE A 212 -4.85 -6.56 2.36
CA PHE A 212 -4.46 -5.39 3.13
C PHE A 212 -4.04 -5.77 4.55
N THR A 213 -3.29 -4.88 5.21
CA THR A 213 -2.81 -5.09 6.58
C THR A 213 -3.52 -4.17 7.57
N LEU A 214 -3.70 -4.68 8.80
CA LEU A 214 -3.91 -3.85 9.98
C LEU A 214 -2.66 -3.96 10.83
N LYS A 215 -1.96 -2.84 11.04
CA LYS A 215 -0.63 -2.84 11.69
C LYS A 215 -0.69 -3.35 13.12
N GLY A 216 -1.67 -2.89 13.88
CA GLY A 216 -1.69 -3.05 15.34
C GLY A 216 -0.76 -2.07 16.06
N PRO A 217 -0.87 -1.99 17.41
CA PRO A 217 0.02 -1.20 18.26
C PRO A 217 1.47 -1.65 18.15
N SER A 218 2.38 -0.69 18.31
CA SER A 218 3.82 -0.91 18.24
C SER A 218 4.26 -1.98 19.24
N LYS A 219 4.97 -3.01 18.77
CA LYS A 219 5.39 -4.17 19.58
C LYS A 219 4.24 -4.88 20.31
N GLY A 220 3.02 -4.74 19.82
CA GLY A 220 1.82 -5.33 20.44
C GLY A 220 1.51 -6.75 19.98
N GLY A 221 2.07 -7.20 18.84
CA GLY A 221 1.78 -8.53 18.30
C GLY A 221 0.30 -8.72 17.94
N LYS A 222 -0.35 -7.65 17.45
CA LYS A 222 -1.77 -7.61 17.07
C LYS A 222 -1.99 -7.31 15.58
N GLY A 223 -0.93 -7.39 14.80
CA GLY A 223 -0.98 -7.21 13.36
C GLY A 223 -1.80 -8.29 12.68
N ARG A 224 -2.46 -7.91 11.58
CA ARG A 224 -3.28 -8.82 10.77
C ARG A 224 -3.04 -8.60 9.28
N ILE A 225 -3.12 -9.68 8.52
CA ILE A 225 -3.27 -9.64 7.06
C ILE A 225 -4.68 -10.14 6.74
N LEU A 226 -5.42 -9.36 5.96
CA LEU A 226 -6.79 -9.64 5.57
C LEU A 226 -6.93 -9.67 4.05
N ALA A 227 -7.98 -10.34 3.58
CA ALA A 227 -8.41 -10.28 2.19
C ALA A 227 -9.89 -9.92 2.10
N ALA A 228 -10.22 -9.11 1.10
CA ALA A 228 -11.56 -8.64 0.81
C ALA A 228 -11.91 -8.84 -0.67
N PRO A 229 -13.08 -9.40 -1.00
CA PRO A 229 -13.48 -9.60 -2.38
C PRO A 229 -13.77 -8.26 -3.06
N TYR A 230 -13.16 -8.03 -4.21
CA TYR A 230 -13.37 -6.85 -5.03
C TYR A 230 -13.44 -7.21 -6.52
N TYR A 231 -14.64 -7.14 -7.09
CA TYR A 231 -14.86 -7.45 -8.50
C TYR A 231 -14.40 -6.30 -9.40
N PHE A 232 -13.14 -6.34 -9.86
CA PHE A 232 -12.49 -5.24 -10.59
C PHE A 232 -13.24 -4.82 -11.85
N GLN A 233 -13.68 -5.80 -12.66
CA GLN A 233 -14.42 -5.53 -13.90
C GLN A 233 -15.80 -4.89 -13.65
N ARG A 234 -16.42 -5.15 -12.50
CA ARG A 234 -17.76 -4.66 -12.16
C ARG A 234 -17.73 -3.51 -11.15
N ARG A 235 -16.55 -3.12 -10.67
CA ARG A 235 -16.33 -2.07 -9.67
C ARG A 235 -17.12 -2.32 -8.38
N HIS A 236 -17.16 -3.59 -7.97
CA HIS A 236 -17.92 -4.08 -6.81
C HIS A 236 -19.42 -3.72 -6.82
N LEU A 237 -20.02 -3.52 -8.00
CA LEU A 237 -21.47 -3.30 -8.12
C LEU A 237 -22.23 -4.63 -8.15
N ALA A 238 -23.45 -4.63 -7.61
CA ALA A 238 -24.27 -5.82 -7.41
C ALA A 238 -24.62 -6.59 -8.71
N SER A 239 -24.52 -5.97 -9.88
CA SER A 239 -24.76 -6.63 -11.17
C SER A 239 -23.92 -6.04 -12.29
N ILE A 240 -23.75 -6.80 -13.39
CA ILE A 240 -23.10 -6.30 -14.61
C ILE A 240 -23.87 -5.13 -15.23
N THR A 241 -25.20 -5.12 -15.14
CA THR A 241 -26.03 -4.01 -15.61
C THR A 241 -25.71 -2.73 -14.85
N ALA A 242 -25.64 -2.80 -13.51
CA ALA A 242 -25.22 -1.66 -12.69
C ALA A 242 -23.79 -1.23 -13.06
N ALA A 243 -22.88 -2.18 -13.28
CA ALA A 243 -21.51 -1.89 -13.70
C ALA A 243 -21.39 -1.19 -15.05
N ASN A 244 -22.35 -1.37 -15.96
CA ASN A 244 -22.32 -0.72 -17.27
C ASN A 244 -23.05 0.63 -17.30
N THR A 245 -23.93 0.91 -16.33
CA THR A 245 -24.77 2.13 -16.32
C THR A 245 -24.42 3.10 -15.20
N SER A 246 -23.81 2.64 -14.11
CA SER A 246 -23.41 3.47 -12.98
C SER A 246 -22.00 4.05 -13.17
N THR A 247 -21.84 5.33 -12.86
CA THR A 247 -20.52 5.93 -12.64
C THR A 247 -20.01 5.66 -11.23
N SER A 248 -20.92 5.47 -10.26
CA SER A 248 -20.61 5.14 -8.87
C SER A 248 -20.11 3.71 -8.72
N GLU A 249 -19.44 3.44 -7.61
CA GLU A 249 -18.83 2.14 -7.29
C GLU A 249 -19.35 1.60 -5.96
N GLY A 250 -19.19 0.30 -5.75
CA GLY A 250 -19.68 -0.38 -4.56
C GLY A 250 -18.72 -0.34 -3.37
N VAL A 251 -19.29 -0.43 -2.17
CA VAL A 251 -18.59 -0.65 -0.90
C VAL A 251 -18.54 -2.16 -0.64
N ILE A 252 -17.42 -2.64 -0.09
CA ILE A 252 -17.23 -4.05 0.24
C ILE A 252 -18.10 -4.44 1.45
N ASP A 253 -18.78 -5.57 1.36
CA ASP A 253 -19.46 -6.16 2.52
C ASP A 253 -18.42 -6.64 3.55
N PRO A 254 -18.35 -6.03 4.75
CA PRO A 254 -17.36 -6.40 5.77
C PRO A 254 -17.49 -7.86 6.25
N LYS A 255 -18.66 -8.50 6.10
CA LYS A 255 -18.89 -9.91 6.47
C LYS A 255 -18.22 -10.90 5.52
N THR A 256 -17.79 -10.43 4.35
CA THR A 256 -17.10 -11.25 3.35
C THR A 256 -15.58 -11.18 3.48
N VAL A 257 -15.05 -10.33 4.36
CA VAL A 257 -13.63 -10.16 4.62
C VAL A 257 -13.11 -11.35 5.43
N VAL A 258 -11.97 -11.89 5.03
CA VAL A 258 -11.31 -13.01 5.71
C VAL A 258 -10.01 -12.54 6.35
N THR A 259 -9.76 -12.98 7.58
CA THR A 259 -8.44 -12.82 8.21
C THR A 259 -7.58 -13.99 7.78
N LEU A 260 -6.45 -13.71 7.13
CA LEU A 260 -5.52 -14.73 6.64
C LEU A 260 -4.45 -15.07 7.66
N LEU A 261 -3.94 -14.04 8.34
CA LEU A 261 -3.00 -14.15 9.44
C LEU A 261 -3.35 -13.14 10.51
N ASP A 262 -3.12 -13.51 11.75
CA ASP A 262 -3.25 -12.67 12.93
C ASP A 262 -2.03 -12.82 13.84
N HIS A 263 -2.02 -12.05 14.94
CA HIS A 263 -0.93 -12.03 15.91
C HIS A 263 0.45 -11.75 15.29
N LEU A 264 0.47 -11.00 14.19
CA LEU A 264 1.71 -10.57 13.55
C LEU A 264 2.34 -9.42 14.36
N PRO A 265 3.67 -9.23 14.28
CA PRO A 265 4.35 -8.10 14.89
C PRO A 265 3.71 -6.77 14.52
N GLU A 266 3.95 -6.31 13.29
CA GLU A 266 3.51 -5.02 12.74
C GLU A 266 3.60 -5.10 11.20
N PRO A 267 2.67 -5.80 10.53
CA PRO A 267 2.74 -6.02 9.09
C PRO A 267 2.51 -4.70 8.36
N ILE A 268 3.46 -4.30 7.52
CA ILE A 268 3.41 -3.00 6.83
C ILE A 268 3.00 -3.17 5.39
N ASP A 269 3.94 -3.45 4.50
CA ASP A 269 3.70 -3.44 3.06
C ASP A 269 3.48 -4.87 2.54
N LEU A 270 2.72 -4.97 1.45
CA LEU A 270 2.32 -6.24 0.85
C LEU A 270 2.73 -6.25 -0.62
N LEU A 271 3.23 -7.40 -1.08
CA LEU A 271 3.47 -7.63 -2.50
C LEU A 271 2.94 -9.01 -2.88
N LEU A 272 2.13 -9.06 -3.93
CA LEU A 272 1.61 -10.31 -4.48
C LEU A 272 2.38 -10.68 -5.74
N ASP A 273 2.96 -11.87 -5.76
CA ASP A 273 3.36 -12.54 -6.99
C ASP A 273 2.15 -13.35 -7.50
N SER A 274 1.41 -12.79 -8.46
CA SER A 274 0.22 -13.44 -9.04
C SER A 274 0.54 -14.60 -10.00
N GLU A 275 1.80 -14.74 -10.40
CA GLU A 275 2.24 -15.80 -11.31
C GLU A 275 2.61 -17.06 -10.52
N GLU A 276 3.38 -16.89 -9.44
CA GLU A 276 3.77 -18.00 -8.55
C GLU A 276 2.82 -18.18 -7.36
N ASN A 277 1.83 -17.29 -7.20
CA ASN A 277 0.87 -17.22 -6.09
C ASN A 277 1.55 -17.18 -4.73
N TYR A 278 2.43 -16.20 -4.50
CA TYR A 278 3.00 -15.91 -3.18
C TYR A 278 2.63 -14.52 -2.73
N LEU A 279 2.19 -14.40 -1.48
CA LEU A 279 2.04 -13.12 -0.80
C LEU A 279 3.30 -12.88 0.03
N TYR A 280 3.97 -11.77 -0.24
CA TYR A 280 5.13 -11.27 0.51
C TYR A 280 4.69 -10.11 1.39
N TRP A 281 5.35 -9.95 2.54
CA TRP A 281 5.13 -8.80 3.38
C TRP A 281 6.35 -8.46 4.25
N THR A 282 6.41 -7.19 4.66
CA THR A 282 7.33 -6.70 5.68
C THR A 282 6.64 -6.69 7.04
N ASP A 283 7.39 -7.03 8.08
CA ASP A 283 6.97 -6.87 9.48
C ASP A 283 7.94 -5.93 10.19
N ARG A 284 7.41 -4.95 10.93
CA ARG A 284 8.14 -4.06 11.85
C ARG A 284 8.18 -4.63 13.27
N GLY A 285 8.73 -3.86 14.21
CA GLY A 285 8.57 -4.13 15.64
C GLY A 285 9.61 -5.07 16.22
N ASP A 286 9.19 -5.91 17.16
CA ASP A 286 10.09 -6.72 17.99
C ASP A 286 10.69 -7.92 17.25
N ASP A 287 12.01 -7.96 17.12
CA ASP A 287 12.77 -9.06 16.51
C ASP A 287 12.42 -10.43 17.13
N ALA A 288 12.23 -10.47 18.45
CA ALA A 288 11.92 -11.69 19.19
C ALA A 288 10.53 -12.25 18.83
N ALA A 289 9.59 -11.36 18.49
CA ALA A 289 8.25 -11.72 18.03
C ALA A 289 8.18 -12.07 16.53
N GLY A 290 9.29 -11.94 15.79
CA GLY A 290 9.29 -12.10 14.34
C GLY A 290 9.33 -10.80 13.54
N GLY A 291 9.43 -9.65 14.22
CA GLY A 291 9.52 -8.33 13.59
C GLY A 291 10.82 -8.11 12.82
N ASN A 292 10.90 -6.95 12.18
CA ASN A 292 12.00 -6.52 11.31
C ASN A 292 12.39 -7.60 10.30
N SER A 293 11.40 -8.11 9.59
CA SER A 293 11.53 -9.27 8.73
C SER A 293 10.86 -9.07 7.37
N LEU A 294 11.33 -9.85 6.40
CA LEU A 294 10.68 -10.10 5.12
C LEU A 294 10.17 -11.53 5.13
N ASN A 295 8.89 -11.70 4.85
CA ASN A 295 8.18 -12.96 4.95
C ASN A 295 7.42 -13.26 3.65
N ARG A 296 7.01 -14.52 3.49
CA ARG A 296 6.06 -14.91 2.45
C ARG A 296 5.19 -16.10 2.87
N ALA A 297 4.11 -16.32 2.14
CA ALA A 297 3.34 -17.56 2.18
C ALA A 297 2.72 -17.83 0.80
N PRO A 298 2.56 -19.10 0.39
CA PRO A 298 1.82 -19.43 -0.82
C PRO A 298 0.33 -19.09 -0.63
N VAL A 299 -0.30 -18.58 -1.68
CA VAL A 299 -1.72 -18.22 -1.73
C VAL A 299 -2.46 -19.30 -2.52
N THR A 300 -3.53 -19.82 -1.96
CA THR A 300 -4.46 -20.72 -2.66
C THR A 300 -5.89 -20.23 -2.50
N TYR A 301 -6.78 -20.66 -3.38
CA TYR A 301 -8.17 -20.20 -3.40
C TYR A 301 -9.10 -21.39 -3.24
N ASP A 302 -10.05 -21.29 -2.32
CA ASP A 302 -11.09 -22.30 -2.14
C ASP A 302 -11.91 -22.43 -3.45
N PRO A 303 -12.01 -23.63 -4.06
CA PRO A 303 -12.66 -23.78 -5.36
C PRO A 303 -14.15 -23.43 -5.38
N CYS A 304 -14.83 -23.47 -4.22
CA CYS A 304 -16.27 -23.25 -4.12
C CYS A 304 -16.62 -21.78 -3.86
N SER A 305 -15.92 -21.15 -2.92
CA SER A 305 -16.17 -19.78 -2.47
C SER A 305 -15.26 -18.75 -3.13
N GLY A 306 -14.12 -19.15 -3.70
CA GLY A 306 -13.08 -18.25 -4.20
C GLY A 306 -12.32 -17.50 -3.11
N GLN A 307 -12.52 -17.85 -1.84
CA GLN A 307 -11.81 -17.21 -0.73
C GLN A 307 -10.33 -17.60 -0.73
N PRO A 308 -9.41 -16.64 -0.54
CA PRO A 308 -7.99 -16.94 -0.42
C PRO A 308 -7.69 -17.56 0.94
N GLN A 309 -6.66 -18.40 0.96
CA GLN A 309 -6.02 -18.93 2.16
C GLN A 309 -4.50 -18.90 1.97
N LEU A 310 -3.76 -18.71 3.07
CA LEU A 310 -2.30 -18.80 3.05
C LEU A 310 -1.85 -20.18 3.52
N GLY A 311 -0.85 -20.73 2.85
CA GLY A 311 -0.15 -21.92 3.32
C GLY A 311 0.87 -21.58 4.41
N GLU A 312 1.90 -22.42 4.53
CA GLU A 312 2.93 -22.24 5.56
C GLU A 312 3.68 -20.90 5.39
N ARG A 313 3.74 -20.13 6.47
CA ARG A 313 4.52 -18.88 6.53
C ARG A 313 6.01 -19.20 6.55
N GLU A 314 6.72 -18.64 5.59
CA GLU A 314 8.18 -18.64 5.54
C GLU A 314 8.74 -17.27 5.95
N LEU A 315 9.66 -17.28 6.91
CA LEU A 315 10.49 -16.12 7.18
C LEU A 315 11.76 -16.18 6.33
N LEU A 316 11.95 -15.18 5.48
CA LEU A 316 13.03 -15.16 4.49
C LEU A 316 14.27 -14.48 5.05
N ILE A 317 14.12 -13.24 5.53
CA ILE A 317 15.24 -12.39 5.96
C ILE A 317 14.82 -11.60 7.20
N ARG A 318 15.76 -11.36 8.12
CA ARG A 318 15.58 -10.61 9.38
C ARG A 318 16.54 -9.42 9.49
N GLY A 319 16.46 -8.70 10.61
CA GLY A 319 17.42 -7.69 11.03
C GLY A 319 17.33 -6.41 10.22
N PHE A 320 16.14 -6.10 9.69
CA PHE A 320 15.85 -4.76 9.16
C PHE A 320 15.78 -3.76 10.32
N ASN A 321 15.86 -2.46 10.05
CA ASN A 321 15.56 -1.45 11.05
C ASN A 321 14.18 -0.89 10.76
N GLU A 322 13.12 -1.51 11.28
CA GLU A 322 11.73 -1.11 11.03
C GLU A 322 11.40 -1.17 9.52
N ALA A 323 11.27 -2.39 8.97
CA ALA A 323 11.01 -2.64 7.55
C ALA A 323 9.70 -2.00 7.06
N ILE A 324 9.70 -1.35 5.90
CA ILE A 324 8.52 -0.64 5.37
C ILE A 324 8.17 -1.19 4.00
N GLY A 325 8.73 -0.64 2.93
CA GLY A 325 8.32 -0.98 1.57
C GLY A 325 9.03 -2.22 1.03
N LEU A 326 8.39 -2.93 0.11
CA LEU A 326 9.02 -4.02 -0.64
C LEU A 326 8.63 -4.02 -2.12
N ALA A 327 9.59 -4.33 -2.99
CA ALA A 327 9.36 -4.46 -4.43
C ALA A 327 10.22 -5.57 -5.04
N TRP A 328 9.75 -6.17 -6.13
CA TRP A 328 10.58 -7.07 -6.93
C TRP A 328 11.75 -6.31 -7.57
N ALA A 329 12.92 -6.93 -7.68
CA ALA A 329 14.01 -6.35 -8.47
C ALA A 329 13.71 -6.30 -9.99
N ALA A 330 12.70 -7.04 -10.42
CA ALA A 330 12.13 -6.94 -11.74
C ALA A 330 10.64 -7.19 -11.60
N ASN A 331 9.80 -6.17 -11.81
CA ASN A 331 8.36 -6.39 -11.89
C ASN A 331 8.07 -7.27 -13.12
N LEU A 332 7.90 -8.58 -12.88
CA LEU A 332 7.75 -9.60 -13.92
C LEU A 332 6.51 -9.41 -14.79
N VAL A 333 5.51 -8.67 -14.28
CA VAL A 333 4.27 -8.38 -15.00
C VAL A 333 4.49 -7.35 -16.12
N ASP A 334 5.54 -6.52 -15.98
CA ASP A 334 5.78 -5.37 -16.87
C ASP A 334 7.20 -5.32 -17.49
N CYS A 335 7.99 -6.38 -17.32
CA CYS A 335 9.28 -6.53 -17.99
C CYS A 335 9.14 -6.81 -19.50
N MET A 336 9.87 -6.03 -20.31
CA MET A 336 9.94 -6.08 -21.78
C MET A 336 10.18 -7.49 -22.36
N ARG A 337 10.96 -8.32 -21.66
CA ARG A 337 11.13 -9.76 -21.86
C ARG A 337 11.52 -10.35 -20.51
N LEU A 338 10.93 -11.49 -20.14
CA LEU A 338 11.51 -12.34 -19.11
C LEU A 338 12.98 -12.62 -19.54
N PRO A 339 13.99 -12.40 -18.69
CA PRO A 339 15.29 -12.98 -18.96
C PRO A 339 15.10 -14.47 -19.13
N LYS A 340 16.00 -15.08 -19.91
CA LYS A 340 15.90 -16.49 -20.33
C LYS A 340 15.70 -17.46 -19.16
N ASN A 341 16.03 -17.06 -17.94
CA ASN A 341 15.71 -17.77 -16.71
C ASN A 341 14.80 -16.91 -15.78
N LYS A 342 13.50 -17.24 -15.71
CA LYS A 342 12.52 -16.62 -14.79
C LYS A 342 12.94 -16.75 -13.32
N GLU A 343 13.58 -17.88 -12.96
CA GLU A 343 14.01 -18.17 -11.59
C GLU A 343 15.02 -17.15 -11.06
N THR A 344 15.86 -16.56 -11.93
CA THR A 344 16.90 -15.61 -11.50
C THR A 344 16.33 -14.23 -11.12
N LEU A 345 15.14 -13.85 -11.61
CA LEU A 345 14.53 -12.56 -11.27
C LEU A 345 13.71 -12.60 -9.99
N CYS A 346 12.92 -13.66 -9.78
CA CYS A 346 12.21 -13.90 -8.52
C CYS A 346 13.17 -14.15 -7.33
N GLN A 347 14.48 -14.18 -7.58
CA GLN A 347 15.49 -14.32 -6.54
C GLN A 347 15.72 -13.03 -5.77
N TYR A 348 15.52 -11.86 -6.38
CA TYR A 348 15.89 -10.58 -5.77
C TYR A 348 14.70 -9.67 -5.50
N MET A 349 14.63 -9.14 -4.30
CA MET A 349 13.71 -8.06 -3.91
C MET A 349 14.48 -6.87 -3.38
N TYR A 350 13.86 -5.69 -3.45
CA TYR A 350 14.31 -4.52 -2.71
C TYR A 350 13.39 -4.27 -1.53
N VAL A 351 13.97 -3.92 -0.39
CA VAL A 351 13.23 -3.60 0.84
C VAL A 351 13.76 -2.29 1.38
N THR A 352 12.86 -1.39 1.76
CA THR A 352 13.21 -0.17 2.49
C THR A 352 12.94 -0.34 3.97
N ASP A 353 13.71 0.36 4.79
CA ASP A 353 13.49 0.44 6.21
C ASP A 353 13.78 1.86 6.72
N MET A 354 13.72 2.08 8.03
CA MET A 354 14.27 3.28 8.64
C MET A 354 15.80 3.29 8.45
N ARG A 355 16.24 3.80 7.29
CA ARG A 355 17.56 4.29 6.90
C ARG A 355 18.18 3.63 5.68
N HIS A 356 17.71 2.46 5.26
CA HIS A 356 18.39 1.68 4.23
C HIS A 356 17.43 1.24 3.14
N LEU A 357 17.95 1.26 1.92
CA LEU A 357 17.43 0.50 0.80
C LEU A 357 18.31 -0.74 0.69
N TRP A 358 17.69 -1.91 0.87
CA TRP A 358 18.33 -3.22 0.81
C TRP A 358 18.06 -3.89 -0.52
N ARG A 359 19.05 -4.61 -1.03
CA ARG A 359 18.84 -5.70 -1.99
C ARG A 359 18.84 -7.00 -1.22
N CYS A 360 17.80 -7.80 -1.41
CA CYS A 360 17.54 -9.05 -0.74
C CYS A 360 17.67 -10.20 -1.73
N ASP A 361 18.55 -11.17 -1.47
CA ASP A 361 18.59 -12.45 -2.19
C ASP A 361 17.75 -13.46 -1.42
N LEU A 362 16.58 -13.80 -1.95
CA LEU A 362 15.61 -14.68 -1.32
C LEU A 362 16.09 -16.14 -1.25
N LYS A 363 16.91 -16.57 -2.21
CA LYS A 363 17.44 -17.94 -2.25
C LYS A 363 18.58 -18.10 -1.25
N ALA A 364 19.50 -17.15 -1.22
CA ALA A 364 20.59 -17.13 -0.25
C ALA A 364 20.13 -16.68 1.14
N ARG A 365 18.94 -16.08 1.25
CA ARG A 365 18.40 -15.46 2.48
C ARG A 365 19.38 -14.43 3.07
N THR A 366 19.95 -13.62 2.19
CA THR A 366 20.90 -12.56 2.55
C THR A 366 20.41 -11.21 2.05
N LYS A 367 20.96 -10.14 2.62
CA LYS A 367 20.71 -8.78 2.16
C LYS A 367 21.97 -7.93 2.21
N GLU A 368 22.03 -6.94 1.35
CA GLU A 368 23.11 -5.96 1.28
C GLU A 368 22.56 -4.54 1.08
N VAL A 369 23.31 -3.55 1.55
CA VAL A 369 22.90 -2.14 1.45
C VAL A 369 23.17 -1.65 0.02
N VAL A 370 22.12 -1.15 -0.63
CA VAL A 370 22.23 -0.41 -1.90
C VAL A 370 22.41 1.08 -1.62
N TYR A 371 21.65 1.60 -0.65
CA TYR A 371 21.69 2.99 -0.25
C TYR A 371 21.39 3.14 1.24
N LYS A 372 22.01 4.14 1.86
CA LYS A 372 21.80 4.51 3.25
C LYS A 372 21.59 6.01 3.35
N CYS A 373 20.45 6.44 3.89
CA CYS A 373 20.16 7.86 4.11
C CYS A 373 20.70 8.35 5.47
N GLY A 374 20.47 9.64 5.74
CA GLY A 374 20.91 10.32 6.96
C GLY A 374 20.35 9.68 8.24
N PRO A 375 20.89 10.04 9.42
CA PRO A 375 20.54 9.40 10.69
C PRO A 375 19.10 9.62 11.12
N ARG A 376 18.41 10.61 10.56
CA ARG A 376 17.03 10.93 10.91
C ARG A 376 16.02 10.47 9.86
N ASN A 377 16.48 10.12 8.66
CA ASN A 377 15.65 9.87 7.49
C ASN A 377 14.95 8.51 7.56
N VAL A 378 13.79 8.41 6.90
CA VAL A 378 12.97 7.19 6.83
C VAL A 378 12.65 6.91 5.37
N LEU A 379 13.06 5.74 4.88
CA LEU A 379 12.69 5.30 3.54
C LEU A 379 11.38 4.52 3.62
N THR A 380 10.43 4.85 2.76
CA THR A 380 9.08 4.25 2.78
C THR A 380 8.85 3.47 1.48
N GLY A 381 7.83 3.77 0.69
CA GLY A 381 7.49 3.00 -0.50
C GLY A 381 8.65 2.88 -1.48
N VAL A 382 8.71 1.72 -2.15
CA VAL A 382 9.72 1.38 -3.16
C VAL A 382 9.06 0.70 -4.34
N GLU A 383 9.55 1.01 -5.54
CA GLU A 383 9.13 0.42 -6.81
C GLU A 383 10.34 0.24 -7.72
N VAL A 384 10.24 -0.65 -8.70
CA VAL A 384 11.39 -0.97 -9.56
C VAL A 384 11.00 -1.12 -11.02
N LEU A 385 11.78 -0.47 -11.88
CA LEU A 385 11.69 -0.59 -13.32
C LEU A 385 12.98 -1.16 -13.92
N ARG A 386 12.83 -1.83 -15.05
CA ARG A 386 13.95 -2.18 -15.92
C ARG A 386 13.56 -1.94 -17.38
N PHE A 387 14.32 -1.10 -18.07
CA PHE A 387 14.23 -0.94 -19.52
C PHE A 387 15.15 -1.98 -20.16
N PHE A 388 14.66 -2.71 -21.16
CA PHE A 388 15.46 -3.65 -21.95
C PHE A 388 15.53 -3.20 -23.41
#